data_AF-A0A7X0L6Q4-F1
#
_entry.id   AF-A0A7X0L6Q4-F1
#
_cell.length_a   1.000
_cell.length_b   1.000
_cell.length_c   1.000
_cell.angle_alpha   90.00
_cell.angle_beta   90.00
_cell.angle_gamma   90.00
#
_symmetry.space_group_name_H-M   'P 1'
#
loop_
_entity.id
_entity.type
_entity.pdbx_description
1 polymer ?
#
loop_
_entity_poly.entity_id
_entity_poly.type
_entity_poly.pdbx_seq_one_letter_code
_entity_poly.pdbx_strand_id
1 'polypeptide(L)'
;MLLAIDFDGDLVTLARSLRGGNISVFDGDIRQVPDQVPDQVLLGSHKKNRTDTISYFLLNRLGIADTKLRKNKRNETVALSFRNLAHLVIIGEERMHSRTSPIESGNYTTRTTELSALKLLLEGEDDSGLTSGEDPAAFRRINRAQLAVLERAVAQASSRLTDASDRGECVRMLARINEQIQMSSTAVSAELRKRDQAISQLDVLKGNRRRQDARASEAAALVARFSLLDTQYEADMERLRMVKSAGTLLGYFDAAECVFCGATTHHQRRDHAVYETVQLTEAIDAESLRTRALREDLASTLTGLGTALAEAKEQVTTLDTKISAGVAEIHDIERRIRPAQEGLEELLARRSQLERWITLWDQVAELQTLSATVAQEQPETADPVTEGIGKRSEIDFSAALRNVLTWWGVPEAERAEFVLGTPPDVVLQGRPRADRGKGIRSVLHAGFSAALGEYCLERELPHPGFVVFDTPVLTYRDADTTQRQANEPAIVGSDIESTESDELMAQTVADAFYDYLAASPVQSIILENQTPPEVTAEGCEVIYFTGSATTGRPGFYPTAD
;
A
#
# COMPACT_ATOMS: atom_id res chain seq x y z
N MET A 1 12.94 -23.65 -46.50
CA MET A 1 11.58 -23.50 -47.07
C MET A 1 11.37 -22.03 -47.32
N LEU A 2 10.84 -21.70 -48.49
CA LEU A 2 10.48 -20.34 -48.90
C LEU A 2 8.97 -20.33 -49.14
N LEU A 3 8.30 -19.27 -48.71
CA LEU A 3 6.90 -19.01 -48.98
C LEU A 3 6.77 -17.55 -49.38
N ALA A 4 6.53 -17.30 -50.67
CA ALA A 4 6.15 -15.99 -51.17
C ALA A 4 4.66 -15.78 -50.92
N ILE A 5 4.31 -14.62 -50.38
CA ILE A 5 2.93 -14.18 -50.12
C ILE A 5 2.78 -12.81 -50.76
N ASP A 6 1.67 -12.63 -51.48
CA ASP A 6 1.28 -11.34 -52.04
C ASP A 6 0.16 -10.74 -51.16
N PHE A 7 0.40 -9.55 -50.61
CA PHE A 7 -0.60 -8.78 -49.87
C PHE A 7 -1.08 -7.61 -50.74
N ASP A 8 -1.92 -7.89 -51.74
CA ASP A 8 -2.50 -6.90 -52.65
C ASP A 8 -1.45 -6.01 -53.35
N GLY A 9 -0.37 -6.63 -53.84
CA GLY A 9 0.75 -5.98 -54.53
C GLY A 9 2.02 -5.85 -53.70
N ASP A 10 1.93 -6.02 -52.38
CA ASP A 10 3.09 -6.09 -51.49
C ASP A 10 3.61 -7.53 -51.36
N LEU A 11 4.51 -7.90 -52.28
CA LEU A 11 5.15 -9.22 -52.28
C LEU A 11 6.18 -9.35 -51.15
N VAL A 12 6.06 -10.42 -50.36
CA VAL A 12 6.97 -10.75 -49.26
C VAL A 12 7.33 -12.23 -49.31
N THR A 13 8.61 -12.55 -49.13
CA THR A 13 9.08 -13.94 -49.01
C THR A 13 9.48 -14.29 -47.59
N LEU A 14 8.83 -15.32 -47.03
CA LEU A 14 9.17 -15.91 -45.74
C LEU A 14 10.12 -17.09 -45.93
N ALA A 15 11.27 -17.06 -45.26
CA ALA A 15 12.24 -18.15 -45.26
C ALA A 15 12.37 -18.79 -43.87
N ARG A 16 12.35 -20.13 -43.82
CA ARG A 16 12.59 -20.89 -42.58
C ARG A 16 13.40 -22.15 -42.83
N SER A 17 14.33 -22.45 -41.92
CA SER A 17 15.06 -23.72 -41.90
C SER A 17 14.13 -24.90 -41.59
N LEU A 18 14.38 -26.04 -42.23
CA LEU A 18 13.65 -27.30 -41.96
C LEU A 18 13.85 -27.79 -40.52
N ARG A 19 14.97 -27.43 -39.88
CA ARG A 19 15.25 -27.75 -38.47
C ARG A 19 14.49 -26.85 -37.49
N GLY A 20 13.68 -25.91 -37.98
CA GLY A 20 12.96 -24.93 -37.19
C GLY A 20 13.78 -23.65 -36.94
N GLY A 21 13.40 -22.90 -35.90
CA GLY A 21 13.97 -21.59 -35.57
C GLY A 21 13.10 -20.42 -36.04
N ASN A 22 13.73 -19.24 -36.08
CA ASN A 22 13.12 -17.97 -36.49
C ASN A 22 12.82 -17.96 -37.99
N ILE A 23 11.89 -17.10 -38.38
CA ILE A 23 11.46 -16.90 -39.76
C ILE A 23 12.11 -15.62 -40.25
N SER A 24 12.83 -15.69 -41.35
CA SER A 24 13.39 -14.52 -42.03
C SER A 24 12.36 -14.00 -43.03
N VAL A 25 12.18 -12.69 -43.07
CA VAL A 25 11.27 -12.01 -43.99
C VAL A 25 12.13 -11.21 -44.96
N PHE A 26 11.81 -11.33 -46.24
CA PHE A 26 12.44 -10.57 -47.31
C PHE A 26 11.37 -9.86 -48.12
N ASP A 27 11.59 -8.60 -48.45
CA ASP A 27 10.70 -7.86 -49.33
C ASP A 27 10.94 -8.31 -50.80
N GLY A 28 9.84 -8.58 -51.51
CA GLY A 28 9.84 -9.09 -52.88
C GLY A 28 9.64 -10.61 -53.01
N ASP A 29 9.47 -11.05 -54.27
CA ASP A 29 9.33 -12.47 -54.62
C ASP A 29 10.70 -13.13 -54.83
N ILE A 30 11.12 -13.96 -53.86
CA ILE A 30 12.38 -14.68 -53.89
C ILE A 30 12.10 -16.19 -54.01
N ARG A 31 12.45 -16.75 -55.17
CA ARG A 31 12.23 -18.17 -55.49
C ARG A 31 13.46 -19.07 -55.25
N GLN A 32 14.60 -18.49 -54.88
CA GLN A 32 15.85 -19.21 -54.60
C GLN A 32 16.33 -18.93 -53.17
N VAL A 33 17.26 -19.74 -52.66
CA VAL A 33 17.80 -19.51 -51.30
C VAL A 33 18.40 -18.09 -51.24
N PRO A 34 17.91 -17.20 -50.35
CA PRO A 34 18.38 -15.83 -50.31
C PRO A 34 19.82 -15.76 -49.79
N ASP A 35 20.70 -15.09 -50.55
CA ASP A 35 22.08 -14.76 -50.13
C ASP A 35 22.17 -13.38 -49.45
N GLN A 36 21.03 -12.71 -49.27
CA GLN A 36 20.93 -11.38 -48.64
C GLN A 36 20.55 -11.46 -47.15
N VAL A 37 20.81 -10.38 -46.42
CA VAL A 37 20.37 -10.25 -45.02
C VAL A 37 18.84 -10.08 -45.00
N PRO A 38 18.10 -10.75 -44.10
CA PRO A 38 16.66 -10.56 -43.96
C PRO A 38 16.29 -9.13 -43.60
N ASP A 39 15.24 -8.59 -44.20
CA ASP A 39 14.67 -7.28 -43.88
C ASP A 39 14.03 -7.28 -42.48
N GLN A 40 13.44 -8.42 -42.09
CA GLN A 40 12.92 -8.63 -40.74
C GLN A 40 13.14 -10.08 -40.29
N VAL A 41 13.24 -10.29 -38.97
CA VAL A 41 13.30 -11.62 -38.36
C VAL A 41 12.13 -11.77 -37.38
N LEU A 42 11.31 -12.80 -37.59
CA LEU A 42 10.12 -13.10 -36.82
C LEU A 42 10.29 -14.38 -35.99
N LEU A 43 9.68 -14.41 -34.82
CA LEU A 43 9.57 -15.61 -34.01
C LEU A 43 8.45 -16.53 -34.51
N GLY A 44 8.73 -17.84 -34.54
CA GLY A 44 7.75 -18.86 -34.92
C GLY A 44 6.68 -19.16 -33.86
N SER A 45 6.83 -18.66 -32.63
CA SER A 45 5.86 -18.84 -31.54
C SER A 45 5.27 -17.50 -31.12
N HIS A 46 3.94 -17.45 -31.07
CA HIS A 46 3.21 -16.30 -30.54
C HIS A 46 3.50 -16.13 -29.04
N LYS A 47 3.73 -14.88 -28.61
CA LYS A 47 3.84 -14.49 -27.21
C LYS A 47 3.02 -13.23 -27.00
N LYS A 48 2.32 -13.16 -25.86
CA LYS A 48 1.53 -12.00 -25.47
C LYS A 48 2.38 -10.72 -25.53
N ASN A 49 1.85 -9.66 -26.13
CA ASN A 49 2.46 -8.34 -26.27
C ASN A 49 3.75 -8.28 -27.11
N ARG A 50 4.04 -9.30 -27.94
CA ARG A 50 5.16 -9.26 -28.88
C ARG A 50 4.68 -9.06 -30.30
N THR A 51 5.21 -8.04 -30.95
CA THR A 51 4.89 -7.69 -32.35
C THR A 51 5.79 -8.40 -33.35
N ASP A 52 6.92 -8.97 -32.90
CA ASP A 52 7.92 -9.64 -33.75
C ASP A 52 7.68 -11.15 -33.89
N THR A 53 6.41 -11.55 -34.05
CA THR A 53 6.02 -12.96 -34.26
C THR A 53 5.34 -13.12 -35.61
N ILE A 54 5.44 -14.30 -36.23
CA ILE A 54 4.76 -14.58 -37.51
C ILE A 54 3.24 -14.40 -37.40
N SER A 55 2.67 -14.75 -36.25
CA SER A 55 1.25 -14.56 -35.98
C SER A 55 0.88 -13.09 -36.01
N TYR A 56 1.62 -12.23 -35.31
CA TYR A 56 1.36 -10.80 -35.29
C TYR A 56 1.56 -10.19 -36.68
N PHE A 57 2.64 -10.56 -37.37
CA PHE A 57 2.93 -10.10 -38.73
C PHE A 57 1.75 -10.36 -39.69
N LEU A 58 1.24 -11.60 -39.73
CA LEU A 58 0.09 -11.96 -40.59
C LEU A 58 -1.20 -11.25 -40.17
N LEU A 59 -1.52 -11.22 -38.87
CA LEU A 59 -2.73 -10.56 -38.38
C LEU A 59 -2.69 -9.04 -38.56
N ASN A 60 -1.49 -8.43 -38.53
CA ASN A 60 -1.32 -6.99 -38.75
C ASN A 60 -1.57 -6.62 -40.21
N ARG A 61 -1.18 -7.48 -41.16
CA ARG A 61 -1.54 -7.31 -42.58
C ARG A 61 -3.05 -7.42 -42.80
N LEU A 62 -3.74 -8.22 -41.98
CA LEU A 62 -5.21 -8.35 -41.98
C LEU A 62 -5.93 -7.26 -41.16
N GLY A 63 -5.22 -6.33 -40.52
CA GLY A 63 -5.81 -5.26 -39.70
C GLY A 63 -6.41 -5.70 -38.34
N ILE A 64 -6.11 -6.93 -37.89
CA ILE A 64 -6.73 -7.56 -36.69
C ILE A 64 -5.70 -8.02 -35.64
N ALA A 65 -4.51 -7.41 -35.62
CA ALA A 65 -3.43 -7.84 -34.73
C ALA A 65 -3.72 -7.64 -33.23
N ASP A 66 -4.44 -6.58 -32.88
CA ASP A 66 -4.71 -6.20 -31.49
C ASP A 66 -6.05 -6.74 -30.96
N THR A 67 -6.75 -7.53 -31.78
CA THR A 67 -8.04 -8.14 -31.47
C THR A 67 -7.96 -9.08 -30.27
N LYS A 68 -8.96 -9.01 -29.40
CA LYS A 68 -9.08 -9.86 -28.21
C LYS A 68 -10.25 -10.82 -28.34
N LEU A 69 -10.00 -12.08 -27.99
CA LEU A 69 -11.01 -13.14 -27.96
C LEU A 69 -11.33 -13.52 -26.52
N ARG A 70 -12.58 -13.82 -26.25
CA ARG A 70 -13.01 -14.36 -24.96
C ARG A 70 -12.41 -15.75 -24.74
N LYS A 71 -11.87 -15.96 -23.54
CA LYS A 71 -11.22 -17.20 -23.12
C LYS A 71 -12.18 -18.12 -22.36
N ASN A 72 -13.03 -17.55 -21.50
CA ASN A 72 -13.86 -18.33 -20.60
C ASN A 72 -15.14 -17.58 -20.18
N LYS A 73 -15.96 -18.26 -19.36
CA LYS A 73 -17.20 -17.72 -18.81
C LYS A 73 -17.00 -16.51 -17.87
N ARG A 74 -15.79 -16.28 -17.38
CA ARG A 74 -15.44 -15.09 -16.56
C ARG A 74 -15.10 -13.88 -17.42
N ASN A 75 -15.22 -13.98 -18.74
CA ASN A 75 -14.88 -12.93 -19.70
C ASN A 75 -13.40 -12.52 -19.68
N GLU A 76 -12.51 -13.40 -19.19
CA GLU A 76 -11.09 -13.22 -19.43
C GLU A 76 -10.83 -13.25 -20.93
N THR A 77 -9.94 -12.39 -21.43
CA THR A 77 -9.60 -12.32 -22.86
C THR A 77 -8.18 -12.82 -23.14
N VAL A 78 -7.98 -13.29 -24.36
CA VAL A 78 -6.68 -13.67 -24.93
C VAL A 78 -6.47 -12.91 -26.24
N ALA A 79 -5.22 -12.56 -26.55
CA ALA A 79 -4.88 -11.96 -27.83
C ALA A 79 -5.13 -12.97 -28.96
N LEU A 80 -5.71 -12.51 -30.06
CA LEU A 80 -5.89 -13.30 -31.27
C LEU A 80 -4.52 -13.79 -31.76
N SER A 81 -4.44 -15.06 -32.13
CA SER A 81 -3.29 -15.61 -32.83
C SER A 81 -3.72 -16.17 -34.18
N PHE A 82 -2.84 -16.16 -35.18
CA PHE A 82 -3.16 -16.69 -36.50
C PHE A 82 -3.56 -18.17 -36.44
N ARG A 83 -3.10 -18.92 -35.43
CA ARG A 83 -3.52 -20.31 -35.19
C ARG A 83 -5.02 -20.44 -34.84
N ASN A 84 -5.63 -19.40 -34.26
CA ASN A 84 -7.07 -19.35 -34.02
C ASN A 84 -7.87 -19.29 -35.32
N LEU A 85 -7.28 -18.80 -36.42
CA LEU A 85 -7.90 -18.77 -37.75
C LEU A 85 -7.44 -19.94 -38.63
N ALA A 86 -6.18 -20.35 -38.48
CA ALA A 86 -5.53 -21.32 -39.36
C ALA A 86 -6.28 -22.65 -39.51
N HIS A 87 -6.97 -23.12 -38.46
CA HIS A 87 -7.70 -24.39 -38.51
C HIS A 87 -9.06 -24.30 -39.23
N LEU A 88 -9.53 -23.09 -39.52
CA LEU A 88 -10.74 -22.83 -40.30
C LEU A 88 -10.43 -22.75 -41.81
N VAL A 89 -9.19 -22.36 -42.14
CA VAL A 89 -8.71 -22.18 -43.52
C VAL A 89 -7.79 -23.30 -44.01
N ILE A 90 -7.04 -23.98 -43.13
CA ILE A 90 -6.16 -25.09 -43.49
C ILE A 90 -6.70 -26.36 -42.87
N ILE A 91 -7.29 -27.22 -43.69
CA ILE A 91 -8.02 -28.41 -43.24
C ILE A 91 -7.37 -29.65 -43.86
N GLY A 92 -6.75 -30.46 -43.00
CA GLY A 92 -6.16 -31.75 -43.38
C GLY A 92 -7.20 -32.86 -43.55
N GLU A 93 -6.80 -33.97 -44.17
CA GLU A 93 -7.69 -35.09 -44.54
C GLU A 93 -8.50 -35.63 -43.35
N GLU A 94 -7.84 -35.91 -42.22
CA GLU A 94 -8.52 -36.43 -41.01
C GLU A 94 -9.61 -35.49 -40.50
N ARG A 95 -9.38 -34.17 -40.62
CA ARG A 95 -10.28 -33.13 -40.15
C ARG A 95 -11.46 -32.96 -41.11
N MET A 96 -11.26 -33.12 -42.42
CA MET A 96 -12.34 -33.06 -43.42
C MET A 96 -13.49 -34.00 -43.06
N HIS A 97 -13.18 -35.28 -42.89
CA HIS A 97 -14.19 -36.29 -42.62
C HIS A 97 -14.46 -36.48 -41.12
N SER A 98 -13.95 -35.61 -40.24
CA SER A 98 -14.11 -35.72 -38.79
C SER A 98 -15.56 -35.52 -38.35
N ARG A 99 -15.92 -36.10 -37.19
CA ARG A 99 -17.19 -35.81 -36.50
C ARG A 99 -17.13 -34.51 -35.69
N THR A 100 -15.94 -33.99 -35.40
CA THR A 100 -15.76 -32.70 -34.72
C THR A 100 -16.26 -31.58 -35.62
N SER A 101 -16.94 -30.58 -35.04
CA SER A 101 -17.38 -29.37 -35.75
C SER A 101 -16.24 -28.74 -36.55
N PRO A 102 -16.52 -28.16 -37.75
CA PRO A 102 -15.54 -27.38 -38.49
C PRO A 102 -14.85 -26.29 -37.64
N ILE A 103 -15.58 -25.72 -36.69
CA ILE A 103 -15.17 -24.59 -35.85
C ILE A 103 -14.32 -25.02 -34.65
N GLU A 104 -14.54 -26.22 -34.14
CA GLU A 104 -13.90 -26.66 -32.91
C GLU A 104 -12.61 -27.43 -33.20
N SER A 105 -11.56 -27.23 -32.42
CA SER A 105 -10.36 -28.08 -32.49
C SER A 105 -10.53 -29.45 -31.81
N GLY A 106 -11.64 -29.64 -31.08
CA GLY A 106 -11.91 -30.80 -30.23
C GLY A 106 -11.42 -30.63 -28.79
N ASN A 107 -10.73 -29.52 -28.46
CA ASN A 107 -10.33 -29.19 -27.09
C ASN A 107 -11.41 -28.35 -26.39
N TYR A 108 -12.03 -28.93 -25.35
CA TYR A 108 -13.08 -28.26 -24.59
C TYR A 108 -12.65 -26.93 -23.95
N THR A 109 -11.35 -26.74 -23.68
CA THR A 109 -10.83 -25.52 -23.05
C THR A 109 -10.71 -24.34 -24.02
N THR A 110 -10.58 -24.59 -25.32
CA THR A 110 -10.43 -23.53 -26.35
C THR A 110 -11.74 -23.17 -27.02
N ARG A 111 -12.80 -23.94 -26.78
CA ARG A 111 -14.13 -23.76 -27.38
C ARG A 111 -14.67 -22.34 -27.29
N THR A 112 -14.54 -21.67 -26.14
CA THR A 112 -15.00 -20.28 -26.00
C THR A 112 -14.21 -19.34 -26.89
N THR A 113 -12.89 -19.54 -27.00
CA THR A 113 -12.00 -18.77 -27.87
C THR A 113 -12.23 -19.05 -29.35
N GLU A 114 -12.51 -20.30 -29.71
CA GLU A 114 -12.85 -20.69 -31.09
C GLU A 114 -14.19 -20.09 -31.53
N LEU A 115 -15.18 -20.09 -30.63
CA LEU A 115 -16.47 -19.43 -30.89
C LEU A 115 -16.31 -17.91 -31.01
N SER A 116 -15.48 -17.29 -30.17
CA SER A 116 -15.13 -15.88 -30.30
C SER A 116 -14.38 -15.57 -31.59
N ALA A 117 -13.51 -16.46 -32.06
CA ALA A 117 -12.84 -16.31 -33.34
C ALA A 117 -13.86 -16.38 -34.51
N LEU A 118 -14.83 -17.29 -34.44
CA LEU A 118 -15.92 -17.34 -35.41
C LEU A 118 -16.78 -16.07 -35.36
N LYS A 119 -17.09 -15.55 -34.16
CA LYS A 119 -17.81 -14.27 -33.99
C LYS A 119 -17.08 -13.13 -34.70
N LEU A 120 -15.77 -13.02 -34.50
CA LEU A 120 -14.96 -12.03 -35.20
C LEU A 120 -15.06 -12.16 -36.73
N LEU A 121 -15.03 -13.38 -37.27
CA LEU A 121 -15.12 -13.60 -38.72
C LEU A 121 -16.52 -13.27 -39.28
N LEU A 122 -17.58 -13.55 -38.53
CA LEU A 122 -18.96 -13.34 -38.98
C LEU A 122 -19.47 -11.91 -38.74
N GLU A 123 -18.96 -11.22 -37.71
CA GLU A 123 -19.51 -9.93 -37.25
C GLU A 123 -18.48 -8.80 -37.28
N GLY A 124 -17.18 -9.10 -37.38
CA GLY A 124 -16.11 -8.09 -37.36
C GLY A 124 -15.83 -7.50 -35.98
N GLU A 125 -16.55 -7.93 -34.94
CA GLU A 125 -16.43 -7.41 -33.57
C GLU A 125 -15.60 -8.34 -32.67
N ASP A 126 -14.78 -7.73 -31.81
CA ASP A 126 -13.96 -8.43 -30.84
C ASP A 126 -14.54 -8.38 -29.42
N ASP A 127 -13.91 -9.08 -28.49
CA ASP A 127 -14.36 -9.18 -27.09
C ASP A 127 -13.62 -8.21 -26.16
N SER A 128 -13.00 -7.14 -26.69
CA SER A 128 -12.18 -6.23 -25.90
C SER A 128 -12.98 -5.40 -24.87
N GLY A 129 -14.27 -5.17 -25.12
CA GLY A 129 -15.18 -4.43 -24.25
C GLY A 129 -15.71 -5.22 -23.04
N LEU A 130 -15.39 -6.51 -22.92
CA LEU A 130 -15.91 -7.34 -21.83
C LEU A 130 -15.20 -7.06 -20.49
N THR A 131 -15.99 -6.96 -19.42
CA THR A 131 -15.53 -6.89 -18.03
C THR A 131 -15.28 -8.29 -17.47
N SER A 132 -14.04 -8.54 -17.05
CA SER A 132 -13.65 -9.83 -16.46
C SER A 132 -14.10 -9.90 -15.00
N GLY A 133 -14.76 -11.00 -14.64
CA GLY A 133 -15.03 -11.33 -13.24
C GLY A 133 -13.80 -11.90 -12.53
N GLU A 134 -13.83 -11.90 -11.20
CA GLU A 134 -12.78 -12.47 -10.37
C GLU A 134 -12.81 -14.01 -10.36
N ASP A 135 -11.68 -14.63 -10.05
CA ASP A 135 -11.61 -16.07 -9.82
C ASP A 135 -12.11 -16.41 -8.41
N PRO A 136 -13.25 -17.12 -8.25
CA PRO A 136 -13.81 -17.44 -6.93
C PRO A 136 -12.88 -18.31 -6.07
N ALA A 137 -12.01 -19.12 -6.68
CA ALA A 137 -11.04 -19.92 -5.93
C ALA A 137 -9.91 -19.04 -5.36
N ALA A 138 -9.39 -18.11 -6.17
CA ALA A 138 -8.36 -17.17 -5.75
C ALA A 138 -8.90 -16.19 -4.69
N PHE A 139 -10.09 -15.63 -4.92
CA PHE A 139 -10.78 -14.74 -3.97
C PHE A 139 -10.96 -15.42 -2.61
N ARG A 140 -11.55 -16.63 -2.57
CA ARG A 140 -11.75 -17.37 -1.31
C ARG A 140 -10.44 -17.66 -0.59
N ARG A 141 -9.35 -17.92 -1.31
CA ARG A 141 -8.02 -18.14 -0.70
C ARG A 141 -7.48 -16.88 -0.05
N ILE A 142 -7.59 -15.73 -0.72
CA ILE A 142 -7.14 -14.43 -0.19
C ILE A 142 -7.99 -14.02 1.00
N ASN A 143 -9.31 -14.07 0.87
CA ASN A 143 -10.26 -13.71 1.93
C ASN A 143 -10.05 -14.59 3.18
N ARG A 144 -9.88 -15.91 3.01
CA ARG A 144 -9.53 -16.82 4.13
C ARG A 144 -8.21 -16.46 4.80
N ALA A 145 -7.20 -16.04 4.04
CA ALA A 145 -5.93 -15.61 4.58
C ALA A 145 -6.05 -14.29 5.37
N GLN A 146 -6.83 -13.33 4.87
CA GLN A 146 -7.13 -12.07 5.56
C GLN A 146 -7.88 -12.33 6.88
N LEU A 147 -8.91 -13.18 6.86
CA LEU A 147 -9.63 -13.60 8.07
C LEU A 147 -8.70 -14.26 9.09
N ALA A 148 -7.82 -15.15 8.67
CA ALA A 148 -6.86 -15.79 9.58
C ALA A 148 -5.91 -14.77 10.26
N VAL A 149 -5.52 -13.70 9.56
CA VAL A 149 -4.71 -12.62 10.13
C VAL A 149 -5.51 -11.80 11.14
N LEU A 150 -6.76 -11.45 10.81
CA LEU A 150 -7.65 -10.72 11.71
C LEU A 150 -7.98 -11.53 12.97
N GLU A 151 -8.29 -12.81 12.83
CA GLU A 151 -8.51 -13.73 13.96
C GLU A 151 -7.29 -13.80 14.88
N ARG A 152 -6.08 -13.86 14.32
CA ARG A 152 -4.83 -13.84 15.10
C ARG A 152 -4.65 -12.50 15.83
N ALA A 153 -4.96 -11.38 15.19
CA ALA A 153 -4.88 -10.06 15.80
C ALA A 153 -5.89 -9.91 16.95
N VAL A 154 -7.13 -10.39 16.76
CA VAL A 154 -8.15 -10.46 17.82
C VAL A 154 -7.66 -11.32 18.97
N ALA A 155 -7.13 -12.52 18.71
CA ALA A 155 -6.63 -13.40 19.75
C ALA A 155 -5.47 -12.76 20.56
N GLN A 156 -4.57 -12.04 19.89
CA GLN A 156 -3.47 -11.32 20.54
C GLN A 156 -3.94 -10.13 21.39
N ALA A 157 -4.94 -9.38 20.93
CA ALA A 157 -5.51 -8.28 21.70
C ALA A 157 -6.29 -8.82 22.91
N SER A 158 -7.10 -9.87 22.72
CA SER A 158 -7.87 -10.53 23.77
C SER A 158 -6.99 -11.19 24.84
N SER A 159 -5.80 -11.70 24.51
CA SER A 159 -4.89 -12.26 25.52
C SER A 159 -4.29 -11.21 26.45
N ARG A 160 -4.29 -9.93 26.06
CA ARG A 160 -3.91 -8.82 26.95
C ARG A 160 -5.04 -8.39 27.89
N LEU A 161 -6.24 -8.91 27.67
CA LEU A 161 -7.44 -8.65 28.46
C LEU A 161 -7.76 -9.77 29.46
N THR A 162 -6.90 -10.79 29.62
CA THR A 162 -7.18 -11.94 30.50
C THR A 162 -7.46 -11.54 31.96
N ASP A 163 -6.76 -10.53 32.46
CA ASP A 163 -6.95 -10.00 33.81
C ASP A 163 -7.90 -8.79 33.86
N ALA A 164 -8.43 -8.37 32.71
CA ALA A 164 -9.30 -7.20 32.61
C ALA A 164 -10.75 -7.59 32.91
N SER A 165 -11.45 -6.72 33.64
CA SER A 165 -12.91 -6.79 33.74
C SER A 165 -13.57 -6.52 32.39
N ASP A 166 -14.86 -6.84 32.27
CA ASP A 166 -15.67 -6.47 31.12
C ASP A 166 -15.58 -4.96 30.84
N ARG A 167 -15.70 -4.57 29.56
CA ARG A 167 -15.61 -3.16 29.12
C ARG A 167 -16.59 -2.27 29.89
N GLY A 168 -17.84 -2.73 30.03
CA GLY A 168 -18.88 -1.97 30.71
C GLY A 168 -18.57 -1.76 32.19
N GLU A 169 -17.95 -2.75 32.84
CA GLU A 169 -17.48 -2.64 34.22
C GLU A 169 -16.28 -1.69 34.33
N CYS A 170 -15.31 -1.78 33.40
CA CYS A 170 -14.16 -0.87 33.37
C CYS A 170 -14.58 0.60 33.26
N VAL A 171 -15.55 0.91 32.40
CA VAL A 171 -16.10 2.26 32.25
C VAL A 171 -16.77 2.75 33.54
N ARG A 172 -17.56 1.91 34.20
CA ARG A 172 -18.19 2.26 35.50
C ARG A 172 -17.14 2.49 36.58
N MET A 173 -16.13 1.63 36.67
CA MET A 173 -15.04 1.76 37.64
C MET A 173 -14.21 3.02 37.40
N LEU A 174 -13.95 3.34 36.13
CA LEU A 174 -13.23 4.55 35.72
C LEU A 174 -13.96 5.82 36.17
N ALA A 175 -15.29 5.87 35.99
CA ALA A 175 -16.11 7.00 36.46
C ALA A 175 -15.99 7.19 37.98
N ARG A 176 -16.10 6.09 38.75
CA ARG A 176 -15.97 6.12 40.22
C ARG A 176 -14.57 6.58 40.67
N ILE A 177 -13.52 6.08 40.04
CA ILE A 177 -12.14 6.46 40.36
C ILE A 177 -11.89 7.93 40.02
N ASN A 178 -12.42 8.43 38.91
CA ASN A 178 -12.29 9.85 38.57
C ASN A 178 -12.95 10.76 39.61
N GLU A 179 -14.09 10.36 40.17
CA GLU A 179 -14.73 11.07 41.28
C GLU A 179 -13.86 11.05 42.55
N GLN A 180 -13.31 9.88 42.91
CA GLN A 180 -12.38 9.75 44.05
C GLN A 180 -11.10 10.58 43.87
N ILE A 181 -10.53 10.61 42.67
CA ILE A 181 -9.37 11.44 42.31
C ILE A 181 -9.70 12.92 42.52
N GLN A 182 -10.86 13.39 42.08
CA GLN A 182 -11.28 14.78 42.27
C GLN A 182 -11.43 15.12 43.76
N MET A 183 -12.08 14.26 44.54
CA MET A 183 -12.22 14.44 45.99
C MET A 183 -10.85 14.46 46.70
N SER A 184 -9.94 13.53 46.37
CA SER A 184 -8.61 13.47 46.99
C SER A 184 -7.75 14.66 46.57
N SER A 185 -7.77 15.03 45.28
CA SER A 185 -7.02 16.18 44.75
C SER A 185 -7.45 17.50 45.38
N THR A 186 -8.76 17.71 45.57
CA THR A 186 -9.28 18.91 46.24
C THR A 186 -8.87 18.96 47.72
N ALA A 187 -8.90 17.82 48.44
CA ALA A 187 -8.44 17.73 49.82
C ALA A 187 -6.94 18.01 49.96
N VAL A 188 -6.10 17.39 49.12
CA VAL A 188 -4.65 17.64 49.07
C VAL A 188 -4.36 19.10 48.75
N SER A 189 -5.04 19.68 47.77
CA SER A 189 -4.88 21.09 47.41
C SER A 189 -5.23 22.04 48.55
N ALA A 190 -6.26 21.73 49.33
CA ALA A 190 -6.66 22.54 50.49
C ALA A 190 -5.58 22.52 51.59
N GLU A 191 -5.01 21.35 51.89
CA GLU A 191 -3.93 21.24 52.88
C GLU A 191 -2.61 21.85 52.40
N LEU A 192 -2.28 21.73 51.10
CA LEU A 192 -1.12 22.43 50.51
C LEU A 192 -1.22 23.95 50.66
N ARG A 193 -2.41 24.53 50.45
CA ARG A 193 -2.64 25.96 50.70
C ARG A 193 -2.38 26.35 52.16
N LYS A 194 -2.80 25.52 53.12
CA LYS A 194 -2.51 25.75 54.56
C LYS A 194 -1.00 25.70 54.82
N ARG A 195 -0.30 24.74 54.23
CA ARG A 195 1.16 24.64 54.33
C ARG A 195 1.85 25.90 53.78
N ASP A 196 1.46 26.35 52.60
CA ASP A 196 2.06 27.52 51.96
C ASP A 196 1.80 28.80 52.77
N GLN A 197 0.61 28.92 53.40
CA GLN A 197 0.31 29.99 54.35
C GLN A 197 1.21 29.92 55.60
N ALA A 198 1.41 28.73 56.17
CA ALA A 198 2.28 28.53 57.33
C ALA A 198 3.75 28.84 57.02
N ILE A 199 4.24 28.46 55.84
CA ILE A 199 5.59 28.80 55.35
C ILE A 199 5.75 30.32 55.23
N SER A 200 4.77 31.02 54.63
CA SER A 200 4.80 32.47 54.51
C SER A 200 4.84 33.17 55.88
N GLN A 201 4.04 32.70 56.84
CA GLN A 201 4.08 33.21 58.22
C GLN A 201 5.43 32.95 58.90
N LEU A 202 6.01 31.76 58.69
CA LEU A 202 7.32 31.40 59.22
C LEU A 202 8.43 32.31 58.67
N ASP A 203 8.40 32.65 57.39
CA ASP A 203 9.38 33.55 56.77
C ASP A 203 9.30 34.97 57.34
N VAL A 204 8.08 35.47 57.60
CA VAL A 204 7.87 36.75 58.29
C VAL A 204 8.48 36.71 59.71
N LEU A 205 8.23 35.65 60.47
CA LEU A 205 8.79 35.49 61.81
C LEU A 205 10.32 35.43 61.81
N LYS A 206 10.91 34.65 60.89
CA LYS A 206 12.37 34.58 60.70
C LYS A 206 12.96 35.93 60.31
N GLY A 207 12.28 36.68 59.44
CA GLY A 207 12.67 38.04 59.07
C GLY A 207 12.68 38.99 60.27
N ASN A 208 11.64 38.95 61.11
CA ASN A 208 11.56 39.75 62.33
C ASN A 208 12.63 39.37 63.35
N ARG A 209 12.90 38.06 63.50
CA ARG A 209 13.96 37.57 64.39
C ARG A 209 15.32 38.11 63.98
N ARG A 210 15.66 38.08 62.69
CA ARG A 210 16.93 38.64 62.18
C ARG A 210 17.07 40.13 62.49
N ARG A 211 15.98 40.92 62.43
CA ARG A 211 16.01 42.34 62.79
C ARG A 211 16.26 42.56 64.29
N GLN A 212 15.61 41.78 65.16
CA GLN A 212 15.82 41.90 66.60
C GLN A 212 17.21 41.41 67.03
N ASP A 213 17.73 40.37 66.38
CA ASP A 213 19.09 39.88 66.60
C ASP A 213 20.14 40.92 66.19
N ALA A 214 19.96 41.58 65.04
CA ALA A 214 20.81 42.70 64.63
C ALA A 214 20.77 43.87 65.63
N ARG A 215 19.57 44.23 66.12
CA ARG A 215 19.39 45.28 67.13
C ARG A 215 20.04 44.90 68.46
N ALA A 216 19.93 43.65 68.89
CA ALA A 216 20.59 43.16 70.10
C ALA A 216 22.12 43.18 69.94
N SER A 217 22.64 42.78 68.78
CA SER A 217 24.08 42.81 68.49
C SER A 217 24.63 44.25 68.49
N GLU A 218 23.94 45.19 67.85
CA GLU A 218 24.30 46.60 67.83
C GLU A 218 24.28 47.21 69.23
N ALA A 219 23.20 46.99 69.99
CA ALA A 219 23.09 47.48 71.37
C ALA A 219 24.19 46.88 72.26
N ALA A 220 24.51 45.59 72.13
CA ALA A 220 25.58 44.96 72.87
C ALA A 220 26.97 45.55 72.54
N ALA A 221 27.23 45.85 71.27
CA ALA A 221 28.47 46.50 70.83
C ALA A 221 28.60 47.93 71.38
N LEU A 222 27.50 48.70 71.37
CA LEU A 222 27.45 50.05 71.94
C LEU A 222 27.65 50.05 73.45
N VAL A 223 26.98 49.13 74.17
CA VAL A 223 27.20 48.94 75.61
C VAL A 223 28.67 48.65 75.90
N ALA A 224 29.28 47.69 75.21
CA ALA A 224 30.69 47.36 75.42
C ALA A 224 31.63 48.55 75.17
N ARG A 225 31.38 49.32 74.11
CA ARG A 225 32.19 50.50 73.75
C ARG A 225 32.03 51.64 74.76
N PHE A 226 30.82 51.90 75.23
CA PHE A 226 30.54 52.93 76.22
C PHE A 226 30.99 52.54 77.63
N SER A 227 30.94 51.26 78.00
CA SER A 227 31.54 50.78 79.25
C SER A 227 33.06 50.98 79.27
N LEU A 228 33.74 50.77 78.13
CA LEU A 228 35.16 51.08 77.99
C LEU A 228 35.43 52.59 78.15
N LEU A 229 34.56 53.44 77.59
CA LEU A 229 34.64 54.89 77.75
C LEU A 229 34.42 55.32 79.21
N ASP A 230 33.50 54.67 79.94
CA ASP A 230 33.29 54.93 81.38
C ASP A 230 34.55 54.59 82.19
N THR A 231 35.20 53.45 81.89
CA THR A 231 36.48 53.08 82.50
C THR A 231 37.58 54.10 82.21
N GLN A 232 37.60 54.65 80.99
CA GLN A 232 38.55 55.71 80.63
C GLN A 232 38.29 57.01 81.41
N TYR A 233 37.03 57.43 81.57
CA TYR A 233 36.68 58.59 82.39
C TYR A 233 37.02 58.38 83.86
N GLU A 234 36.84 57.16 84.37
CA GLU A 234 37.25 56.81 85.73
C GLU A 234 38.77 56.93 85.93
N ALA A 235 39.56 56.37 85.01
CA ALA A 235 41.01 56.51 85.02
C ALA A 235 41.47 57.96 84.86
N ASP A 236 40.78 58.76 84.04
CA ASP A 236 41.07 60.19 83.86
C ASP A 236 40.76 60.99 85.13
N MET A 237 39.65 60.68 85.82
CA MET A 237 39.31 61.26 87.12
C MET A 237 40.32 60.88 88.20
N GLU A 238 40.79 59.63 88.24
CA GLU A 238 41.88 59.21 89.12
C GLU A 238 43.17 59.97 88.81
N ARG A 239 43.51 60.14 87.53
CA ARG A 239 44.67 60.92 87.10
C ARG A 239 44.56 62.37 87.55
N LEU A 240 43.41 63.03 87.34
CA LEU A 240 43.18 64.41 87.79
C LEU A 240 43.26 64.53 89.31
N ARG A 241 42.72 63.55 90.07
CA ARG A 241 42.89 63.48 91.53
C ARG A 241 44.36 63.33 91.92
N MET A 242 45.11 62.45 91.26
CA MET A 242 46.54 62.28 91.53
C MET A 242 47.32 63.57 91.26
N VAL A 243 47.07 64.25 90.13
CA VAL A 243 47.72 65.54 89.81
C VAL A 243 47.38 66.58 90.88
N LYS A 244 46.12 66.66 91.30
CA LYS A 244 45.69 67.56 92.38
C LYS A 244 46.38 67.22 93.71
N SER A 245 46.38 65.94 94.12
CA SER A 245 47.01 65.49 95.37
C SER A 245 48.52 65.70 95.36
N ALA A 246 49.21 65.40 94.26
CA ALA A 246 50.64 65.58 94.10
C ALA A 246 51.03 67.06 94.15
N GLY A 247 50.29 67.94 93.46
CA GLY A 247 50.54 69.37 93.52
C GLY A 247 50.28 69.97 94.91
N THR A 248 49.29 69.45 95.67
CA THR A 248 49.08 69.86 97.07
C THR A 248 50.24 69.43 97.96
N LEU A 249 50.69 68.18 97.83
CA LEU A 249 51.82 67.62 98.59
C LEU A 249 53.14 68.36 98.33
N LEU A 250 53.38 68.72 97.08
CA LEU A 250 54.56 69.45 96.64
C LEU A 250 54.47 70.95 96.96
N GLY A 251 53.37 71.43 97.57
CA GLY A 251 53.20 72.84 97.94
C GLY A 251 52.94 73.77 96.76
N TYR A 252 52.77 73.25 95.53
CA TYR A 252 52.48 74.07 94.33
C TYR A 252 51.22 74.92 94.48
N PHE A 253 50.30 74.52 95.37
CA PHE A 253 49.03 75.19 95.58
C PHE A 253 48.97 75.99 96.89
N ASP A 254 50.06 76.05 97.65
CA ASP A 254 50.11 76.82 98.90
C ASP A 254 50.62 78.24 98.60
N ALA A 255 49.73 79.23 98.69
CA ALA A 255 49.98 80.60 98.24
C ALA A 255 50.87 81.43 99.19
N ALA A 256 51.40 80.84 100.26
CA ALA A 256 52.13 81.57 101.30
C ALA A 256 53.63 81.77 100.97
N GLU A 257 54.28 80.78 100.36
CA GLU A 257 55.73 80.75 100.12
C GLU A 257 56.04 80.13 98.74
N CYS A 258 57.02 80.69 98.00
CA CYS A 258 57.36 80.15 96.69
C CYS A 258 58.08 78.80 96.82
N VAL A 259 57.51 77.76 96.24
CA VAL A 259 58.01 76.38 96.29
C VAL A 259 59.41 76.18 95.69
N PHE A 260 59.84 77.09 94.81
CA PHE A 260 61.16 76.99 94.17
C PHE A 260 62.27 77.74 94.91
N CYS A 261 61.96 78.78 95.69
CA CYS A 261 62.97 79.64 96.31
C CYS A 261 62.69 80.03 97.78
N GLY A 262 61.55 79.62 98.35
CA GLY A 262 61.13 79.92 99.72
C GLY A 262 60.69 81.38 99.97
N ALA A 263 60.54 82.21 98.93
CA ALA A 263 60.17 83.61 99.12
C ALA A 263 58.70 83.76 99.51
N THR A 264 58.44 84.45 100.63
CA THR A 264 57.09 84.86 101.06
C THR A 264 56.46 85.82 100.06
N THR A 265 55.13 85.89 100.00
CA THR A 265 54.36 86.72 99.04
C THR A 265 54.82 88.18 98.93
N HIS A 266 55.27 88.78 100.03
CA HIS A 266 55.81 90.16 100.05
C HIS A 266 57.22 90.30 99.44
N HIS A 267 57.93 89.20 99.19
CA HIS A 267 59.30 89.18 98.65
C HIS A 267 59.40 88.56 97.25
N GLN A 268 58.26 88.18 96.65
CA GLN A 268 58.19 87.66 95.29
C GLN A 268 58.30 88.80 94.26
N ARG A 269 59.27 88.69 93.34
CA ARG A 269 59.42 89.56 92.16
C ARG A 269 58.54 89.03 90.99
N ARG A 270 58.31 89.85 89.95
CA ARG A 270 57.48 89.53 88.76
C ARG A 270 57.79 88.18 88.08
N ASP A 271 58.99 87.62 88.26
CA ASP A 271 59.39 86.32 87.70
C ASP A 271 58.97 85.10 88.55
N HIS A 272 58.30 85.30 89.70
CA HIS A 272 57.69 84.20 90.48
C HIS A 272 56.31 83.89 89.89
N ALA A 273 56.18 82.74 89.22
CA ALA A 273 54.98 82.26 88.53
C ALA A 273 53.85 81.81 89.49
N VAL A 274 53.44 82.66 90.43
CA VAL A 274 52.32 82.38 91.34
C VAL A 274 50.97 82.40 90.60
N TYR A 275 50.90 83.06 89.44
CA TYR A 275 49.69 83.08 88.60
C TYR A 275 49.41 81.74 87.90
N GLU A 276 50.44 80.93 87.60
CA GLU A 276 50.28 79.67 86.86
C GLU A 276 49.70 78.55 87.74
N THR A 277 49.89 78.60 89.06
CA THR A 277 49.47 77.55 90.00
C THR A 277 47.99 77.63 90.39
N VAL A 278 47.45 78.84 90.57
CA VAL A 278 46.01 79.06 90.79
C VAL A 278 45.21 78.69 89.53
N GLN A 279 45.68 79.11 88.35
CA GLN A 279 45.07 78.76 87.06
C GLN A 279 45.08 77.24 86.80
N LEU A 280 46.14 76.53 87.20
CA LEU A 280 46.20 75.08 87.09
C LEU A 280 45.16 74.38 87.99
N THR A 281 44.94 74.89 89.22
CA THR A 281 43.95 74.31 90.15
C THR A 281 42.53 74.52 89.64
N GLU A 282 42.20 75.73 89.19
CA GLU A 282 40.90 76.04 88.59
C GLU A 282 40.64 75.22 87.31
N ALA A 283 41.68 75.01 86.49
CA ALA A 283 41.59 74.16 85.30
C ALA A 283 41.35 72.68 85.65
N ILE A 284 42.06 72.13 86.65
CA ILE A 284 41.85 70.75 87.12
C ILE A 284 40.45 70.57 87.70
N ASP A 285 39.95 71.53 88.47
CA ASP A 285 38.61 71.48 89.06
C ASP A 285 37.49 71.63 88.01
N ALA A 286 37.67 72.54 87.04
CA ALA A 286 36.76 72.69 85.91
C ALA A 286 36.72 71.42 85.04
N GLU A 287 37.87 70.82 84.74
CA GLU A 287 37.95 69.58 83.95
C GLU A 287 37.38 68.39 84.73
N SER A 288 37.67 68.28 86.03
CA SER A 288 37.07 67.24 86.90
C SER A 288 35.55 67.33 86.97
N LEU A 289 35.00 68.55 86.99
CA LEU A 289 33.55 68.79 86.96
C LEU A 289 32.96 68.38 85.60
N ARG A 290 33.63 68.75 84.50
CA ARG A 290 33.21 68.41 83.13
C ARG A 290 33.23 66.90 82.90
N THR A 291 34.31 66.21 83.26
CA THR A 291 34.43 64.75 83.13
C THR A 291 33.40 64.02 83.98
N ARG A 292 33.07 64.53 85.19
CA ARG A 292 31.99 63.98 86.00
C ARG A 292 30.62 64.10 85.32
N ALA A 293 30.29 65.28 84.78
CA ALA A 293 29.03 65.48 84.06
C ALA A 293 28.93 64.56 82.82
N LEU A 294 30.00 64.45 82.03
CA LEU A 294 30.06 63.53 80.88
C LEU A 294 29.88 62.06 81.31
N ARG A 295 30.39 61.68 82.48
CA ARG A 295 30.23 60.33 83.04
C ARG A 295 28.79 60.06 83.50
N GLU A 296 28.14 61.03 84.13
CA GLU A 296 26.73 60.93 84.53
C GLU A 296 25.80 60.78 83.31
N ASP A 297 26.04 61.57 82.25
CA ASP A 297 25.32 61.43 80.98
C ASP A 297 25.55 60.05 80.35
N LEU A 298 26.82 59.59 80.34
CA LEU A 298 27.19 58.27 79.84
C LEU A 298 26.48 57.14 80.60
N ALA A 299 26.37 57.25 81.93
CA ALA A 299 25.66 56.26 82.75
C ALA A 299 24.17 56.15 82.39
N SER A 300 23.52 57.28 82.08
CA SER A 300 22.14 57.29 81.59
C SER A 300 22.02 56.60 80.24
N THR A 301 22.92 56.88 79.30
CA THR A 301 22.94 56.21 77.98
C THR A 301 23.20 54.70 78.08
N LEU A 302 24.11 54.27 78.95
CA LEU A 302 24.39 52.85 79.23
C LEU A 302 23.16 52.13 79.77
N THR A 303 22.41 52.78 80.67
CA THR A 303 21.16 52.24 81.21
C THR A 303 20.11 52.06 80.10
N GLY A 304 19.92 53.07 79.25
CA GLY A 304 18.98 53.00 78.12
C GLY A 304 19.36 51.98 77.04
N LEU A 305 20.65 51.79 76.78
CA LEU A 305 21.13 50.74 75.87
C LEU A 305 21.00 49.35 76.50
N GLY A 306 21.21 49.24 77.82
CA GLY A 306 21.01 48.01 78.58
C GLY A 306 19.56 47.53 78.54
N THR A 307 18.59 48.43 78.71
CA THR A 307 17.16 48.08 78.58
C THR A 307 16.81 47.69 77.14
N ALA A 308 17.25 48.46 76.15
CA ALA A 308 17.02 48.13 74.73
C ALA A 308 17.63 46.77 74.33
N LEU A 309 18.80 46.42 74.88
CA LEU A 309 19.43 45.11 74.69
C LEU A 309 18.61 43.98 75.32
N ALA A 310 18.11 44.18 76.54
CA ALA A 310 17.27 43.20 77.23
C ALA A 310 15.96 42.95 76.47
N GLU A 311 15.27 44.03 76.05
CA GLU A 311 14.05 43.95 75.26
C GLU A 311 14.26 43.24 73.92
N ALA A 312 15.34 43.56 73.20
CA ALA A 312 15.65 42.91 71.94
C ALA A 312 15.92 41.41 72.12
N LYS A 313 16.65 41.02 73.17
CA LYS A 313 16.90 39.61 73.52
C LYS A 313 15.61 38.86 73.89
N GLU A 314 14.72 39.47 74.67
CA GLU A 314 13.42 38.88 75.01
C GLU A 314 12.52 38.71 73.77
N GLN A 315 12.57 39.65 72.83
CA GLN A 315 11.87 39.50 71.56
C GLN A 315 12.46 38.37 70.70
N VAL A 316 13.78 38.19 70.68
CA VAL A 316 14.42 37.07 69.98
C VAL A 316 13.95 35.73 70.56
N THR A 317 13.95 35.56 71.89
CA THR A 317 13.49 34.30 72.51
C THR A 317 12.01 34.04 72.24
N THR A 318 11.17 35.07 72.28
CA THR A 318 9.74 34.98 71.92
C THR A 318 9.53 34.61 70.45
N LEU A 319 10.36 35.12 69.55
CA LEU A 319 10.29 34.77 68.12
C LEU A 319 10.79 33.35 67.87
N ASP A 320 11.81 32.88 68.60
CA ASP A 320 12.32 31.51 68.52
C ASP A 320 11.28 30.46 68.93
N THR A 321 10.48 30.72 69.97
CA THR A 321 9.38 29.83 70.35
C THR A 321 8.29 29.80 69.27
N LYS A 322 7.91 30.95 68.70
CA LYS A 322 6.94 31.03 67.60
C LYS A 322 7.42 30.35 66.32
N ILE A 323 8.70 30.51 65.97
CA ILE A 323 9.34 29.83 64.83
C ILE A 323 9.31 28.32 65.04
N SER A 324 9.65 27.85 66.24
CA SER A 324 9.63 26.42 66.57
C SER A 324 8.21 25.83 66.44
N ALA A 325 7.19 26.56 66.93
CA ALA A 325 5.80 26.17 66.77
C ALA A 325 5.36 26.13 65.29
N GLY A 326 5.74 27.13 64.49
CA GLY A 326 5.43 27.16 63.05
C GLY A 326 6.10 26.04 62.26
N VAL A 327 7.34 25.67 62.61
CA VAL A 327 8.02 24.50 62.02
C VAL A 327 7.29 23.20 62.36
N ALA A 328 6.85 23.02 63.61
CA ALA A 328 6.09 21.86 64.01
C ALA A 328 4.73 21.76 63.28
N GLU A 329 4.03 22.89 63.11
CA GLU A 329 2.77 22.95 62.36
C GLU A 329 2.95 22.52 60.90
N ILE A 330 4.00 23.01 60.22
CA ILE A 330 4.32 22.60 58.83
C ILE A 330 4.55 21.08 58.77
N HIS A 331 5.36 20.54 59.68
CA HIS A 331 5.65 19.10 59.70
C HIS A 331 4.39 18.24 59.96
N ASP A 332 3.46 18.72 60.78
CA ASP A 332 2.18 18.05 61.02
C ASP A 332 1.23 18.14 59.82
N ILE A 333 1.25 19.24 59.06
CA ILE A 333 0.54 19.34 57.78
C ILE A 333 1.13 18.32 56.78
N GLU A 334 2.46 18.27 56.63
CA GLU A 334 3.12 17.31 55.74
C GLU A 334 2.83 15.85 56.10
N ARG A 335 2.81 15.53 57.41
CA ARG A 335 2.43 14.19 57.89
C ARG A 335 0.99 13.82 57.52
N ARG A 336 0.05 14.78 57.57
CA ARG A 336 -1.36 14.56 57.20
C ARG A 336 -1.57 14.42 55.69
N ILE A 337 -0.81 15.15 54.88
CA ILE A 337 -0.96 15.15 53.41
C ILE A 337 -0.39 13.87 52.77
N ARG A 338 0.73 13.35 53.28
CA ARG A 338 1.45 12.23 52.66
C ARG A 338 0.58 10.99 52.33
N PRO A 339 -0.26 10.45 53.24
CA PRO A 339 -1.13 9.32 52.91
C PRO A 339 -2.14 9.64 51.80
N ALA A 340 -2.62 10.88 51.73
CA ALA A 340 -3.55 11.31 50.68
C ALA A 340 -2.87 11.43 49.32
N GLN A 341 -1.59 11.84 49.28
CA GLN A 341 -0.77 11.84 48.06
C GLN A 341 -0.50 10.41 47.57
N GLU A 342 -0.07 9.52 48.45
CA GLU A 342 0.16 8.09 48.12
C GLU A 342 -1.12 7.43 47.58
N GLY A 343 -2.27 7.67 48.24
CA GLY A 343 -3.56 7.17 47.75
C GLY A 343 -3.99 7.77 46.42
N LEU A 344 -3.64 9.05 46.15
CA LEU A 344 -3.90 9.67 44.85
C LEU A 344 -3.06 9.05 43.73
N GLU A 345 -1.79 8.72 44.00
CA GLU A 345 -0.92 8.02 43.06
C GLU A 345 -1.47 6.63 42.70
N GLU A 346 -1.96 5.88 43.69
CA GLU A 346 -2.61 4.58 43.46
C GLU A 346 -3.87 4.71 42.60
N LEU A 347 -4.72 5.70 42.88
CA LEU A 347 -5.92 5.98 42.08
C LEU A 347 -5.56 6.36 40.63
N LEU A 348 -4.53 7.16 40.42
CA LEU A 348 -4.04 7.53 39.08
C LEU A 348 -3.48 6.32 38.33
N ALA A 349 -2.71 5.46 38.98
CA ALA A 349 -2.21 4.22 38.40
C ALA A 349 -3.37 3.29 37.99
N ARG A 350 -4.38 3.15 38.85
CA ARG A 350 -5.57 2.35 38.56
C ARG A 350 -6.40 2.94 37.42
N ARG A 351 -6.58 4.26 37.38
CA ARG A 351 -7.21 4.98 36.26
C ARG A 351 -6.53 4.65 34.95
N SER A 352 -5.20 4.80 34.89
CA SER A 352 -4.41 4.51 33.68
C SER A 352 -4.53 3.05 33.23
N GLN A 353 -4.62 2.11 34.17
CA GLN A 353 -4.87 0.70 33.86
C GLN A 353 -6.25 0.48 33.22
N LEU A 354 -7.31 1.08 33.78
CA LEU A 354 -8.67 0.98 33.25
C LEU A 354 -8.79 1.61 31.86
N GLU A 355 -8.19 2.78 31.65
CA GLU A 355 -8.17 3.44 30.33
C GLU A 355 -7.51 2.53 29.28
N ARG A 356 -6.37 1.90 29.62
CA ARG A 356 -5.70 0.93 28.72
C ARG A 356 -6.60 -0.26 28.38
N TRP A 357 -7.31 -0.81 29.36
CA TRP A 357 -8.24 -1.92 29.12
C TRP A 357 -9.41 -1.51 28.24
N ILE A 358 -9.98 -0.32 28.43
CA ILE A 358 -11.07 0.19 27.57
C ILE A 358 -10.58 0.34 26.13
N THR A 359 -9.39 0.92 25.91
CA THR A 359 -8.82 1.04 24.56
C THR A 359 -8.59 -0.33 23.91
N LEU A 360 -8.10 -1.32 24.65
CA LEU A 360 -7.94 -2.68 24.14
C LEU A 360 -9.28 -3.33 23.76
N TRP A 361 -10.32 -3.11 24.56
CA TRP A 361 -11.67 -3.57 24.24
C TRP A 361 -12.22 -2.94 22.96
N ASP A 362 -12.01 -1.63 22.78
CA ASP A 362 -12.40 -0.91 21.56
C ASP A 362 -11.68 -1.47 20.32
N GLN A 363 -10.37 -1.73 20.43
CA GLN A 363 -9.58 -2.36 19.37
C GLN A 363 -10.09 -3.76 19.00
N VAL A 364 -10.47 -4.58 19.99
CA VAL A 364 -11.05 -5.91 19.74
C VAL A 364 -12.37 -5.79 18.98
N ALA A 365 -13.25 -4.85 19.36
CA ALA A 365 -14.54 -4.64 18.70
C ALA A 365 -14.39 -4.16 17.24
N GLU A 366 -13.44 -3.26 16.99
CA GLU A 366 -13.10 -2.79 15.63
C GLU A 366 -12.60 -3.94 14.76
N LEU A 367 -11.66 -4.75 15.24
CA LEU A 367 -11.12 -5.91 14.52
C LEU A 367 -12.19 -6.96 14.23
N GLN A 368 -13.11 -7.20 15.17
CA GLN A 368 -14.24 -8.12 14.97
C GLN A 368 -15.21 -7.62 13.90
N THR A 369 -15.46 -6.31 13.87
CA THR A 369 -16.32 -5.68 12.86
C THR A 369 -15.69 -5.79 11.48
N LEU A 370 -14.39 -5.48 11.37
CA LEU A 370 -13.63 -5.66 10.12
C LEU A 370 -13.64 -7.12 9.65
N SER A 371 -13.47 -8.08 10.57
CA SER A 371 -13.57 -9.51 10.25
C SER A 371 -14.95 -9.90 9.72
N ALA A 372 -16.03 -9.34 10.29
CA ALA A 372 -17.38 -9.59 9.83
C ALA A 372 -17.64 -8.99 8.43
N THR A 373 -17.07 -7.81 8.14
CA THR A 373 -17.13 -7.19 6.80
C THR A 373 -16.43 -8.07 5.77
N VAL A 374 -15.18 -8.47 6.02
CA VAL A 374 -14.41 -9.33 5.09
C VAL A 374 -15.12 -10.66 4.86
N ALA A 375 -15.73 -11.25 5.89
CA ALA A 375 -16.47 -12.50 5.76
C ALA A 375 -17.73 -12.41 4.87
N GLN A 376 -18.28 -11.21 4.66
CA GLN A 376 -19.45 -10.96 3.80
C GLN A 376 -19.09 -10.59 2.37
N GLU A 377 -17.82 -10.30 2.08
CA GLU A 377 -17.38 -9.95 0.73
C GLU A 377 -17.58 -11.14 -0.23
N GLN A 378 -18.06 -10.84 -1.44
CA GLN A 378 -18.26 -11.81 -2.51
C GLN A 378 -17.38 -11.45 -3.70
N PRO A 379 -16.90 -12.45 -4.47
CA PRO A 379 -16.12 -12.19 -5.66
C PRO A 379 -16.96 -11.44 -6.69
N GLU A 380 -16.36 -10.48 -7.38
CA GLU A 380 -17.06 -9.78 -8.46
C GLU A 380 -17.38 -10.75 -9.61
N THR A 381 -18.65 -10.78 -10.00
CA THR A 381 -19.12 -11.60 -11.11
C THR A 381 -18.92 -10.86 -12.42
N ALA A 382 -18.47 -11.59 -13.45
CA ALA A 382 -18.41 -11.06 -14.80
C ALA A 382 -19.82 -10.70 -15.30
N ASP A 383 -19.92 -9.65 -16.12
CA ASP A 383 -21.20 -9.28 -16.71
C ASP A 383 -21.75 -10.42 -17.58
N PRO A 384 -23.07 -10.67 -17.55
CA PRO A 384 -23.69 -11.69 -18.38
C PRO A 384 -23.53 -11.29 -19.85
N VAL A 385 -22.78 -12.11 -20.60
CA VAL A 385 -22.64 -11.92 -22.04
C VAL A 385 -23.90 -12.48 -22.71
N THR A 386 -24.82 -11.58 -23.03
CA THR A 386 -26.04 -11.88 -23.80
C THR A 386 -25.73 -12.14 -25.28
N GLU A 387 -24.62 -11.59 -25.77
CA GLU A 387 -24.23 -11.54 -27.18
C GLU A 387 -23.19 -12.63 -27.52
N GLY A 388 -23.70 -13.85 -27.78
CA GLY A 388 -23.03 -14.74 -28.73
C GLY A 388 -23.19 -14.23 -30.17
N ILE A 389 -22.80 -15.03 -31.16
CA ILE A 389 -23.06 -14.72 -32.57
C ILE A 389 -24.58 -14.48 -32.75
N GLY A 390 -24.94 -13.34 -33.33
CA GLY A 390 -26.31 -12.93 -33.52
C GLY A 390 -27.07 -13.88 -34.44
N LYS A 391 -28.38 -14.05 -34.16
CA LYS A 391 -29.25 -14.91 -34.98
C LYS A 391 -29.27 -14.48 -36.45
N ARG A 392 -29.10 -13.18 -36.72
CA ARG A 392 -28.99 -12.64 -38.07
C ARG A 392 -27.74 -13.16 -38.79
N SER A 393 -26.58 -13.11 -38.13
CA SER A 393 -25.31 -13.64 -38.65
C SER A 393 -25.41 -15.14 -38.95
N GLU A 394 -26.11 -15.90 -38.10
CA GLU A 394 -26.41 -17.34 -38.35
C GLU A 394 -27.26 -17.56 -39.61
N ILE A 395 -28.31 -16.75 -39.81
CA ILE A 395 -29.19 -16.83 -40.99
C ILE A 395 -28.43 -16.44 -42.26
N ASP A 396 -27.69 -15.33 -42.20
CA ASP A 396 -26.95 -14.80 -43.35
C ASP A 396 -25.84 -15.77 -43.77
N PHE A 397 -25.11 -16.35 -42.80
CA PHE A 397 -24.10 -17.37 -43.09
C PHE A 397 -24.72 -18.68 -43.59
N SER A 398 -25.88 -19.10 -43.07
CA SER A 398 -26.62 -20.25 -43.60
C SER A 398 -27.06 -20.05 -45.05
N ALA A 399 -27.36 -18.81 -45.47
CA ALA A 399 -27.65 -18.50 -46.87
C ALA A 399 -26.40 -18.65 -47.76
N ALA A 400 -25.23 -18.15 -47.32
CA ALA A 400 -23.98 -18.33 -48.04
C ALA A 400 -23.61 -19.81 -48.18
N LEU A 401 -23.75 -20.60 -47.11
CA LEU A 401 -23.51 -22.04 -47.13
C LEU A 401 -24.43 -22.77 -48.13
N ARG A 402 -25.72 -22.43 -48.17
CA ARG A 402 -26.66 -23.01 -49.13
C ARG A 402 -26.27 -22.70 -50.57
N ASN A 403 -25.88 -21.46 -50.85
CA ASN A 403 -25.47 -21.07 -52.19
C ASN A 403 -24.30 -21.93 -52.70
N VAL A 404 -23.26 -22.11 -51.88
CA VAL A 404 -22.11 -22.97 -52.20
C VAL A 404 -22.55 -24.42 -52.46
N LEU A 405 -23.31 -25.01 -51.53
CA LEU A 405 -23.71 -26.42 -51.62
C LEU A 405 -24.70 -26.69 -52.77
N THR A 406 -25.59 -25.75 -53.07
CA THR A 406 -26.52 -25.84 -54.21
C THR A 406 -25.73 -25.76 -55.52
N TRP A 407 -24.72 -24.89 -55.60
CA TRP A 407 -23.87 -24.79 -56.78
C TRP A 407 -23.13 -26.11 -57.03
N TRP A 408 -22.58 -26.73 -55.98
CA TRP A 408 -21.93 -28.03 -56.06
C TRP A 408 -22.90 -29.18 -56.37
N GLY A 409 -24.21 -28.94 -56.45
CA GLY A 409 -25.20 -29.99 -56.73
C GLY A 409 -25.40 -30.98 -55.59
N VAL A 410 -25.08 -30.60 -54.34
CA VAL A 410 -25.27 -31.49 -53.18
C VAL A 410 -26.77 -31.78 -52.99
N PRO A 411 -27.19 -33.05 -52.84
CA PRO A 411 -28.61 -33.38 -52.70
C PRO A 411 -29.30 -32.67 -51.52
N GLU A 412 -30.41 -32.00 -51.83
CA GLU A 412 -31.19 -31.16 -50.90
C GLU A 412 -30.38 -30.05 -50.19
N ALA A 413 -29.36 -29.50 -50.86
CA ALA A 413 -28.57 -28.36 -50.38
C ALA A 413 -29.42 -27.17 -49.91
N GLU A 414 -30.61 -26.96 -50.48
CA GLU A 414 -31.56 -25.91 -50.07
C GLU A 414 -31.98 -25.96 -48.59
N ARG A 415 -31.83 -27.13 -47.96
CA ARG A 415 -32.12 -27.38 -46.53
C ARG A 415 -30.85 -27.45 -45.67
N ALA A 416 -29.73 -26.93 -46.17
CA ALA A 416 -28.52 -26.79 -45.39
C ALA A 416 -28.60 -25.54 -44.49
N GLU A 417 -28.25 -25.69 -43.23
CA GLU A 417 -28.25 -24.59 -42.26
C GLU A 417 -27.00 -24.70 -41.39
N PHE A 418 -26.44 -23.54 -41.03
CA PHE A 418 -25.47 -23.45 -39.96
C PHE A 418 -26.21 -23.19 -38.65
N VAL A 419 -25.99 -24.02 -37.64
CA VAL A 419 -26.69 -23.90 -36.35
C VAL A 419 -25.70 -23.57 -35.25
N LEU A 420 -25.98 -22.50 -34.50
CA LEU A 420 -25.20 -22.07 -33.32
C LEU A 420 -25.51 -22.94 -32.07
N GLY A 421 -25.37 -24.26 -32.21
CA GLY A 421 -25.58 -25.25 -31.17
C GLY A 421 -24.39 -25.38 -30.21
N THR A 422 -24.42 -26.44 -29.40
CA THR A 422 -23.28 -26.84 -28.54
C THR A 422 -22.90 -28.29 -28.87
N PRO A 423 -22.12 -28.55 -29.94
CA PRO A 423 -21.32 -27.60 -30.75
C PRO A 423 -22.08 -26.93 -31.89
N PRO A 424 -21.58 -25.78 -32.38
CA PRO A 424 -22.04 -25.21 -33.64
C PRO A 424 -21.59 -26.10 -34.79
N ASP A 425 -22.45 -26.42 -35.74
CA ASP A 425 -22.11 -27.29 -36.88
C ASP A 425 -23.09 -27.05 -38.04
N VAL A 426 -22.75 -27.64 -39.19
CA VAL A 426 -23.63 -27.71 -40.36
C VAL A 426 -24.68 -28.80 -40.15
N VAL A 427 -25.93 -28.47 -40.47
CA VAL A 427 -27.07 -29.38 -40.48
C VAL A 427 -27.62 -29.44 -41.90
N LEU A 428 -27.75 -30.63 -42.45
CA LEU A 428 -28.38 -30.85 -43.75
C LEU A 428 -29.64 -31.69 -43.55
N GLN A 429 -30.80 -31.21 -44.00
CA GLN A 429 -32.10 -31.89 -43.84
C GLN A 429 -32.42 -32.26 -42.37
N GLY A 430 -32.08 -31.40 -41.42
CA GLY A 430 -32.29 -31.65 -39.99
C GLY A 430 -31.35 -32.70 -39.36
N ARG A 431 -30.41 -33.28 -40.13
CA ARG A 431 -29.39 -34.20 -39.61
C ARG A 431 -28.03 -33.49 -39.51
N PRO A 432 -27.39 -33.46 -38.34
CA PRO A 432 -26.06 -32.88 -38.16
C PRO A 432 -25.02 -33.55 -39.05
N ARG A 433 -24.05 -32.77 -39.54
CA ARG A 433 -22.91 -33.26 -40.32
C ARG A 433 -22.20 -34.42 -39.61
N ALA A 434 -21.93 -34.30 -38.31
CA ALA A 434 -21.27 -35.35 -37.52
C ALA A 434 -21.90 -36.75 -37.67
N ASP A 435 -23.21 -36.84 -37.92
CA ASP A 435 -23.94 -38.10 -38.04
C ASP A 435 -24.03 -38.63 -39.48
N ARG A 436 -23.52 -37.90 -40.48
CA ARG A 436 -23.48 -38.31 -41.89
C ARG A 436 -22.27 -39.22 -42.17
N GLY A 437 -22.21 -39.88 -43.34
CA GLY A 437 -21.07 -40.68 -43.78
C GLY A 437 -19.81 -39.84 -44.08
N LYS A 438 -18.62 -40.47 -44.11
CA LYS A 438 -17.32 -39.77 -44.29
C LYS A 438 -17.33 -38.78 -45.47
N GLY A 439 -17.84 -39.21 -46.63
CA GLY A 439 -17.96 -38.40 -47.83
C GLY A 439 -18.77 -37.12 -47.66
N ILE A 440 -20.03 -37.24 -47.24
CA ILE A 440 -20.89 -36.07 -46.97
C ILE A 440 -20.28 -35.18 -45.88
N ARG A 441 -19.61 -35.75 -44.86
CA ARG A 441 -18.93 -34.92 -43.84
C ARG A 441 -17.81 -34.07 -44.41
N SER A 442 -17.03 -34.65 -45.32
CA SER A 442 -15.94 -33.99 -46.03
C SER A 442 -16.46 -32.85 -46.90
N VAL A 443 -17.46 -33.12 -47.74
CA VAL A 443 -18.08 -32.11 -48.61
C VAL A 443 -18.72 -30.97 -47.80
N LEU A 444 -19.45 -31.28 -46.73
CA LEU A 444 -20.07 -30.24 -45.89
C LEU A 444 -19.03 -29.40 -45.12
N HIS A 445 -17.87 -29.98 -44.76
CA HIS A 445 -16.78 -29.22 -44.15
C HIS A 445 -16.12 -28.29 -45.16
N ALA A 446 -15.80 -28.80 -46.35
CA ALA A 446 -15.27 -27.98 -47.43
C ALA A 446 -16.23 -26.84 -47.79
N GLY A 447 -17.54 -27.13 -47.87
CA GLY A 447 -18.58 -26.14 -48.13
C GLY A 447 -18.66 -25.08 -47.04
N PHE A 448 -18.53 -25.47 -45.77
CA PHE A 448 -18.46 -24.52 -44.65
C PHE A 448 -17.29 -23.54 -44.80
N SER A 449 -16.08 -24.02 -45.05
CA SER A 449 -14.89 -23.16 -45.14
C SER A 449 -14.85 -22.31 -46.41
N ALA A 450 -15.33 -22.84 -47.54
CA ALA A 450 -15.51 -22.06 -48.77
C ALA A 450 -16.53 -20.93 -48.56
N ALA A 451 -17.70 -21.27 -47.99
CA ALA A 451 -18.74 -20.28 -47.67
C ALA A 451 -18.24 -19.22 -46.68
N LEU A 452 -17.41 -19.60 -45.70
CA LEU A 452 -16.84 -18.67 -44.72
C LEU A 452 -15.90 -17.66 -45.39
N GLY A 453 -15.01 -18.11 -46.27
CA GLY A 453 -14.12 -17.23 -47.00
C GLY A 453 -14.88 -16.22 -47.86
N GLU A 454 -15.86 -16.69 -48.64
CA GLU A 454 -16.67 -15.82 -49.50
C GLU A 454 -17.55 -14.87 -48.69
N TYR A 455 -18.21 -15.37 -47.64
CA TYR A 455 -19.02 -14.56 -46.74
C TYR A 455 -18.23 -13.39 -46.18
N CYS A 456 -16.98 -13.63 -45.75
CA CYS A 456 -16.12 -12.60 -45.20
C CYS A 456 -15.65 -11.61 -46.27
N LEU A 457 -15.17 -12.10 -47.43
CA LEU A 457 -14.69 -11.23 -48.51
C LEU A 457 -15.80 -10.32 -49.06
N GLU A 458 -17.01 -10.84 -49.28
CA GLU A 458 -18.16 -10.05 -49.76
C GLU A 458 -18.58 -8.92 -48.80
N ARG A 459 -18.28 -9.07 -47.51
CA ARG A 459 -18.69 -8.16 -46.44
C ARG A 459 -17.53 -7.34 -45.88
N GLU A 460 -16.35 -7.41 -46.50
CA GLU A 460 -15.12 -6.76 -46.02
C GLU A 460 -14.77 -7.15 -44.57
N LEU A 461 -15.13 -8.38 -44.17
CA LEU A 461 -14.83 -8.92 -42.84
C LEU A 461 -13.45 -9.59 -42.84
N PRO A 462 -12.79 -9.68 -41.67
CA PRO A 462 -11.44 -10.22 -41.61
C PRO A 462 -11.42 -11.69 -42.03
N HIS A 463 -10.62 -12.05 -43.04
CA HIS A 463 -10.35 -13.43 -43.43
C HIS A 463 -8.98 -13.52 -44.11
N PRO A 464 -8.19 -14.61 -43.96
CA PRO A 464 -6.88 -14.73 -44.61
C PRO A 464 -6.88 -14.71 -46.14
N GLY A 465 -8.04 -14.73 -46.80
CA GLY A 465 -8.18 -14.70 -48.26
C GLY A 465 -7.94 -16.03 -48.99
N PHE A 466 -7.57 -17.11 -48.28
CA PHE A 466 -7.33 -18.43 -48.87
C PHE A 466 -7.93 -19.57 -48.06
N VAL A 467 -8.09 -20.72 -48.70
CA VAL A 467 -8.46 -22.02 -48.10
C VAL A 467 -7.58 -23.13 -48.66
N VAL A 468 -7.24 -24.09 -47.81
CA VAL A 468 -6.46 -25.29 -48.14
C VAL A 468 -7.25 -26.53 -47.78
N PHE A 469 -7.53 -27.34 -48.78
CA PHE A 469 -8.30 -28.57 -48.65
C PHE A 469 -7.44 -29.78 -48.97
N ASP A 470 -7.38 -30.74 -48.05
CA ASP A 470 -6.71 -32.04 -48.24
C ASP A 470 -7.76 -33.14 -48.44
N THR A 471 -7.86 -33.63 -49.68
CA THR A 471 -8.79 -34.67 -50.13
C THR A 471 -10.28 -34.38 -49.80
N PRO A 472 -10.83 -33.23 -50.24
CA PRO A 472 -12.19 -32.80 -49.87
C PRO A 472 -13.31 -33.67 -50.47
N VAL A 473 -13.13 -34.23 -51.67
CA VAL A 473 -14.23 -34.86 -52.45
C VAL A 473 -14.04 -36.37 -52.70
N LEU A 474 -12.83 -36.90 -52.56
CA LEU A 474 -12.54 -38.32 -52.79
C LEU A 474 -13.42 -39.27 -51.96
N THR A 475 -13.56 -38.99 -50.67
CA THR A 475 -14.35 -39.83 -49.75
C THR A 475 -15.85 -39.83 -50.07
N TYR A 476 -16.34 -38.87 -50.86
CA TYR A 476 -17.72 -38.84 -51.35
C TYR A 476 -17.94 -39.84 -52.48
N ARG A 477 -16.99 -39.91 -53.43
CA ARG A 477 -16.99 -40.89 -54.53
C ARG A 477 -16.96 -42.34 -54.00
N ASP A 478 -16.19 -42.60 -52.94
CA ASP A 478 -16.10 -43.95 -52.33
C ASP A 478 -17.27 -44.29 -51.40
N ALA A 479 -17.95 -43.29 -50.80
CA ALA A 479 -19.01 -43.56 -49.82
C ALA A 479 -20.35 -43.94 -50.48
N ASP A 480 -20.69 -43.35 -51.62
CA ASP A 480 -21.91 -43.71 -52.36
C ASP A 480 -21.82 -45.11 -52.98
N THR A 481 -20.63 -45.56 -53.38
CA THR A 481 -20.40 -46.93 -53.84
C THR A 481 -20.52 -47.96 -52.71
N THR A 482 -20.21 -47.59 -51.45
CA THR A 482 -20.17 -48.53 -50.32
C THR A 482 -21.46 -48.56 -49.47
N GLN A 483 -22.21 -47.45 -49.33
CA GLN A 483 -23.33 -47.34 -48.36
C GLN A 483 -24.54 -48.25 -48.65
N ARG A 484 -24.71 -48.79 -49.87
CA ARG A 484 -25.81 -49.74 -50.16
C ARG A 484 -25.46 -51.21 -49.93
N GLN A 485 -24.18 -51.58 -49.75
CA GLN A 485 -23.81 -52.97 -49.42
C GLN A 485 -24.25 -53.40 -48.01
N ALA A 486 -24.57 -52.46 -47.10
CA ALA A 486 -24.84 -52.76 -45.70
C ALA A 486 -26.34 -52.88 -45.32
N ASN A 487 -27.28 -52.57 -46.23
CA ASN A 487 -28.72 -52.46 -45.89
C ASN A 487 -29.64 -53.42 -46.67
N GLU A 488 -29.14 -54.52 -47.24
CA GLU A 488 -29.98 -55.64 -47.69
C GLU A 488 -29.38 -56.99 -47.25
N PRO A 489 -30.20 -57.96 -46.79
CA PRO A 489 -29.70 -59.28 -46.44
C PRO A 489 -29.22 -60.00 -47.71
N ALA A 490 -27.98 -60.48 -47.67
CA ALA A 490 -27.30 -61.20 -48.73
C ALA A 490 -28.16 -62.33 -49.32
N ILE A 491 -28.64 -62.13 -50.56
CA ILE A 491 -28.99 -63.24 -51.46
C ILE A 491 -27.78 -63.46 -52.35
N VAL A 492 -27.21 -64.66 -52.26
CA VAL A 492 -26.03 -65.10 -53.01
C VAL A 492 -26.40 -65.17 -54.49
N GLY A 493 -25.74 -64.34 -55.31
CA GLY A 493 -25.75 -64.46 -56.77
C GLY A 493 -26.36 -63.26 -57.49
N SER A 494 -25.77 -62.08 -57.34
CA SER A 494 -25.84 -61.00 -58.35
C SER A 494 -24.67 -60.06 -58.12
N ASP A 495 -23.83 -59.88 -59.15
CA ASP A 495 -22.93 -58.75 -59.24
C ASP A 495 -23.79 -57.49 -59.23
N ILE A 496 -23.87 -56.81 -58.08
CA ILE A 496 -24.55 -55.51 -57.97
C ILE A 496 -23.48 -54.47 -58.26
N GLU A 497 -23.41 -54.09 -59.53
CA GLU A 497 -22.76 -52.87 -60.00
C GLU A 497 -23.38 -51.68 -59.24
N SER A 498 -22.53 -50.75 -58.81
CA SER A 498 -22.94 -49.38 -58.53
C SER A 498 -23.79 -48.90 -59.72
N THR A 499 -25.02 -48.45 -59.48
CA THR A 499 -25.82 -47.89 -60.57
C THR A 499 -25.09 -46.69 -61.14
N GLU A 500 -24.83 -46.67 -62.46
CA GLU A 500 -24.14 -45.58 -63.18
C GLU A 500 -24.60 -44.19 -62.70
N SER A 501 -25.90 -44.03 -62.42
CA SER A 501 -26.51 -42.80 -61.92
C SER A 501 -25.91 -42.26 -60.61
N ASP A 502 -25.52 -43.11 -59.66
CA ASP A 502 -24.99 -42.68 -58.35
C ASP A 502 -23.50 -42.28 -58.47
N GLU A 503 -22.72 -43.01 -59.28
CA GLU A 503 -21.36 -42.61 -59.66
C GLU A 503 -21.35 -41.31 -60.47
N LEU A 504 -22.30 -41.16 -61.40
CA LEU A 504 -22.54 -39.92 -62.15
C LEU A 504 -22.85 -38.74 -61.21
N MET A 505 -23.70 -38.93 -60.20
CA MET A 505 -24.00 -37.86 -59.21
C MET A 505 -22.77 -37.48 -58.39
N ALA A 506 -22.01 -38.46 -57.89
CA ALA A 506 -20.77 -38.21 -57.15
C ALA A 506 -19.69 -37.53 -58.01
N GLN A 507 -19.63 -37.85 -59.30
CA GLN A 507 -18.75 -37.21 -60.26
C GLN A 507 -19.21 -35.78 -60.57
N THR A 508 -20.50 -35.54 -60.77
CA THR A 508 -21.03 -34.18 -61.00
C THR A 508 -20.79 -33.22 -59.83
N VAL A 509 -20.90 -33.70 -58.58
CA VAL A 509 -20.60 -32.88 -57.40
C VAL A 509 -19.12 -32.54 -57.34
N ALA A 510 -18.25 -33.47 -57.72
CA ALA A 510 -16.81 -33.22 -57.75
C ALA A 510 -16.42 -32.24 -58.85
N ASP A 511 -16.95 -32.39 -60.06
CA ASP A 511 -16.69 -31.47 -61.17
C ASP A 511 -17.16 -30.05 -60.81
N ALA A 512 -18.37 -29.93 -60.26
CA ALA A 512 -18.90 -28.66 -59.78
C ALA A 512 -18.08 -28.11 -58.58
N PHE A 513 -17.56 -28.93 -57.69
CA PHE A 513 -16.70 -28.45 -56.63
C PHE A 513 -15.44 -27.73 -57.19
N TYR A 514 -14.78 -28.32 -58.19
CA TYR A 514 -13.59 -27.71 -58.79
C TYR A 514 -13.92 -26.46 -59.62
N ASP A 515 -14.98 -26.51 -60.43
CA ASP A 515 -15.41 -25.35 -61.23
C ASP A 515 -15.83 -24.16 -60.34
N TYR A 516 -16.44 -24.43 -59.18
CA TYR A 516 -16.82 -23.39 -58.22
C TYR A 516 -15.59 -22.67 -57.67
N LEU A 517 -14.64 -23.45 -57.16
CA LEU A 517 -13.43 -22.90 -56.55
C LEU A 517 -12.54 -22.18 -57.56
N ALA A 518 -12.57 -22.62 -58.82
CA ALA A 518 -11.90 -21.93 -59.92
C ALA A 518 -12.47 -20.52 -60.19
N ALA A 519 -13.76 -20.30 -59.92
CA ALA A 519 -14.43 -19.01 -60.08
C ALA A 519 -14.53 -18.19 -58.78
N SER A 520 -14.13 -18.77 -57.64
CA SER A 520 -14.26 -18.15 -56.32
C SER A 520 -13.29 -16.98 -56.15
N PRO A 521 -13.69 -15.88 -55.49
CA PRO A 521 -12.77 -14.81 -55.12
C PRO A 521 -11.78 -15.23 -54.01
N VAL A 522 -11.99 -16.38 -53.37
CA VAL A 522 -11.10 -16.94 -52.34
C VAL A 522 -10.05 -17.84 -53.00
N GLN A 523 -8.77 -17.61 -52.71
CA GLN A 523 -7.70 -18.48 -53.22
C GLN A 523 -7.85 -19.90 -52.65
N SER A 524 -7.98 -20.88 -53.54
CA SER A 524 -8.17 -22.28 -53.14
C SER A 524 -6.95 -23.13 -53.48
N ILE A 525 -6.41 -23.84 -52.49
CA ILE A 525 -5.28 -24.77 -52.64
C ILE A 525 -5.79 -26.17 -52.29
N ILE A 526 -5.79 -27.08 -53.27
CA ILE A 526 -6.34 -28.42 -53.10
C ILE A 526 -5.20 -29.43 -53.22
N LEU A 527 -5.09 -30.28 -52.21
CA LEU A 527 -4.23 -31.46 -52.22
C LEU A 527 -5.12 -32.66 -52.47
N GLU A 528 -4.87 -33.39 -53.55
CA GLU A 528 -5.70 -34.53 -53.93
C GLU A 528 -4.83 -35.72 -54.31
N ASN A 529 -5.29 -36.92 -53.95
CA ASN A 529 -4.59 -38.18 -54.24
C ASN A 529 -4.96 -38.76 -55.61
N GLN A 530 -6.12 -38.38 -56.15
CA GLN A 530 -6.56 -38.73 -57.49
C GLN A 530 -6.41 -37.56 -58.46
N THR A 531 -6.35 -37.86 -59.75
CA THR A 531 -6.36 -36.84 -60.80
C THR A 531 -7.67 -36.06 -60.74
N PRO A 532 -7.63 -34.72 -60.53
CA PRO A 532 -8.84 -33.91 -60.59
C PRO A 532 -9.39 -33.86 -62.02
N PRO A 533 -10.67 -33.51 -62.21
CA PRO A 533 -11.24 -33.19 -63.52
C PRO A 533 -10.42 -32.12 -64.27
N GLU A 534 -10.55 -32.04 -65.60
CA GLU A 534 -9.87 -31.00 -66.38
C GLU A 534 -10.44 -29.61 -66.05
N VAL A 535 -9.74 -28.87 -65.19
CA VAL A 535 -10.05 -27.47 -64.88
C VAL A 535 -9.35 -26.57 -65.89
N THR A 536 -10.11 -25.90 -66.75
CA THR A 536 -9.57 -25.05 -67.84
C THR A 536 -9.69 -23.55 -67.55
N ALA A 537 -10.11 -23.17 -66.33
CA ALA A 537 -10.27 -21.79 -65.93
C ALA A 537 -8.93 -21.04 -65.87
N GLU A 538 -8.96 -19.76 -66.27
CA GLU A 538 -7.80 -18.87 -66.21
C GLU A 538 -7.37 -18.66 -64.75
N GLY A 539 -6.08 -18.84 -64.45
CA GLY A 539 -5.54 -18.72 -63.09
C GLY A 539 -5.49 -20.03 -62.29
N CYS A 540 -5.99 -21.15 -62.83
CA CYS A 540 -5.82 -22.47 -62.22
C CYS A 540 -4.53 -23.15 -62.69
N GLU A 541 -3.73 -23.65 -61.73
CA GLU A 541 -2.52 -24.44 -62.01
C GLU A 541 -2.63 -25.82 -61.36
N VAL A 542 -2.50 -26.88 -62.15
CA VAL A 542 -2.48 -28.26 -61.67
C VAL A 542 -1.05 -28.80 -61.70
N ILE A 543 -0.54 -29.17 -60.53
CA ILE A 543 0.82 -29.69 -60.37
C ILE A 543 0.77 -31.20 -60.10
N TYR A 544 1.24 -31.99 -61.06
CA TYR A 544 1.31 -33.45 -60.92
C TYR A 544 2.60 -33.89 -60.23
N PHE A 545 2.48 -34.65 -59.15
CA PHE A 545 3.59 -35.34 -58.47
C PHE A 545 3.63 -36.81 -58.88
N THR A 546 4.52 -37.17 -59.80
CA THR A 546 4.48 -38.47 -60.50
C THR A 546 5.61 -39.42 -60.10
N GLY A 547 6.56 -38.96 -59.28
CA GLY A 547 7.79 -39.72 -59.00
C GLY A 547 8.83 -39.70 -60.13
N SER A 548 8.50 -39.09 -61.29
CA SER A 548 9.38 -39.01 -62.45
C SER A 548 9.89 -37.59 -62.67
N ALA A 549 11.17 -37.45 -63.01
CA ALA A 549 11.77 -36.18 -63.40
C ALA A 549 11.42 -35.76 -64.84
N THR A 550 10.82 -36.65 -65.64
CA THR A 550 10.52 -36.40 -67.07
C THR A 550 9.06 -36.05 -67.35
N THR A 551 8.15 -36.30 -66.40
CA THR A 551 6.71 -36.10 -66.55
C THR A 551 6.15 -35.56 -65.24
N GLY A 552 5.87 -34.26 -65.13
CA GLY A 552 5.48 -33.63 -63.85
C GLY A 552 6.66 -33.46 -62.88
N ARG A 553 6.38 -33.34 -61.58
CA ARG A 553 7.39 -33.20 -60.52
C ARG A 553 7.71 -34.57 -59.89
N PRO A 554 8.99 -34.88 -59.59
CA PRO A 554 9.37 -36.13 -58.93
C PRO A 554 8.85 -36.23 -57.48
N GLY A 555 8.51 -35.10 -56.86
CA GLY A 555 7.91 -35.05 -55.53
C GLY A 555 7.64 -33.61 -55.09
N PHE A 556 7.06 -33.46 -53.89
CA PHE A 556 6.74 -32.15 -53.33
C PHE A 556 7.99 -31.33 -52.97
N TYR A 557 9.02 -32.00 -52.44
CA TYR A 557 10.32 -31.38 -52.20
C TYR A 557 11.14 -31.34 -53.48
N PRO A 558 11.89 -30.26 -53.73
CA PRO A 558 12.86 -30.22 -54.82
C PRO A 558 13.90 -31.32 -54.64
N THR A 559 14.33 -31.94 -55.73
CA THR A 559 15.46 -32.88 -55.73
C THR A 559 16.73 -32.13 -55.36
N ALA A 560 17.50 -32.66 -54.40
CA ALA A 560 18.80 -32.10 -54.09
C ALA A 560 19.73 -32.34 -55.29
N ASP A 561 20.25 -31.26 -55.87
CA ASP A 561 21.44 -31.33 -56.72
C ASP A 561 22.70 -31.57 -55.89
#